data_AF-F9T5E5-F1
#
_entry.id   AF-F9T5E5-F1
#
_cell.length_a   1.000
_cell.length_b   1.000
_cell.length_c   1.000
_cell.angle_alpha   90.00
_cell.angle_beta   90.00
_cell.angle_gamma   90.00
#
_symmetry.space_group_name_H-M   'P 1'
#
loop_
_entity.id
_entity.type
_entity.pdbx_description
1 polymer ?
#
loop_
_entity_poly.entity_id
_entity_poly.type
_entity_poly.pdbx_seq_one_letter_code
_entity_poly.pdbx_strand_id
1 'polypeptide(L)'
;MKIILSLSALLCACPLFATELPPLPSQQSTSPHKIFLSTENDQYDFDSWKIDGGYSYNLFDKVDLYVGARLNNNDKINETGFLSGVSYQLTPRVSVQSTLHSYSDETLSEGRESSIAAEVSSRMKLTDNLDVHATLDYQEWQKGVEVGLGFRF
;
A
#
# COMPACT_ATOMS: atom_id res chain seq x y z
N MET A 1 -59.46 6.05 -10.73
CA MET A 1 -58.78 5.58 -11.94
C MET A 1 -57.57 6.43 -12.32
N LYS A 2 -57.64 7.77 -12.36
CA LYS A 2 -56.50 8.64 -12.75
C LYS A 2 -55.24 8.48 -11.89
N ILE A 3 -55.42 8.35 -10.57
CA ILE A 3 -54.32 8.22 -9.59
C ILE A 3 -53.60 6.86 -9.70
N ILE A 4 -54.34 5.78 -9.97
CA ILE A 4 -53.77 4.43 -10.14
C ILE A 4 -52.96 4.39 -11.45
N LEU A 5 -53.45 5.05 -12.49
CA LEU A 5 -52.78 5.14 -13.78
C LEU A 5 -51.49 5.99 -13.71
N SER A 6 -51.50 7.08 -12.93
CA SER A 6 -50.28 7.87 -12.67
C SER A 6 -49.26 7.13 -11.81
N LEU A 7 -49.71 6.32 -10.84
CA LEU A 7 -48.81 5.55 -9.97
C LEU A 7 -48.17 4.38 -10.72
N SER A 8 -48.92 3.69 -11.60
CA SER A 8 -48.37 2.67 -12.49
C SER A 8 -47.38 3.25 -13.51
N ALA A 9 -47.64 4.45 -14.03
CA ALA A 9 -46.70 5.13 -14.93
C ALA A 9 -45.39 5.52 -14.22
N LEU A 10 -45.43 5.88 -12.93
CA LEU A 10 -44.24 6.20 -12.15
C LEU A 10 -43.37 4.97 -11.87
N LEU A 11 -43.97 3.80 -11.64
CA LEU A 11 -43.27 2.53 -11.40
C LEU A 11 -42.59 1.97 -12.66
N CYS A 12 -43.09 2.30 -13.86
CA CYS A 12 -42.48 1.92 -15.12
C CYS A 12 -41.48 2.96 -15.67
N ALA A 13 -41.44 4.16 -15.09
CA ALA A 13 -40.51 5.21 -15.49
C ALA A 13 -39.12 4.97 -14.87
N CYS A 14 -38.36 4.10 -15.55
CA CYS A 14 -36.90 4.05 -15.57
C CYS A 14 -36.18 3.60 -14.28
N PRO A 15 -35.64 2.37 -14.23
CA PRO A 15 -34.31 2.22 -13.68
C PRO A 15 -33.35 3.02 -14.58
N LEU A 16 -32.91 4.19 -14.12
CA LEU A 16 -31.71 4.85 -14.62
C LEU A 16 -30.53 3.93 -14.27
N PHE A 17 -30.27 2.93 -15.10
CA PHE A 17 -29.03 2.18 -15.03
C PHE A 17 -27.91 3.15 -15.39
N ALA A 18 -27.05 3.46 -14.41
CA ALA A 18 -25.81 4.15 -14.69
C ALA A 18 -25.04 3.30 -15.71
N THR A 19 -24.75 3.88 -16.88
CA THR A 19 -23.89 3.21 -17.85
C THR A 19 -22.54 3.01 -17.18
N GLU A 20 -22.06 1.77 -17.13
CA GLU A 20 -20.71 1.51 -16.66
C GLU A 20 -19.75 2.21 -17.62
N LEU A 21 -18.79 2.95 -17.05
CA LEU A 21 -17.73 3.57 -17.82
C LEU A 21 -16.98 2.46 -18.56
N PRO A 22 -16.68 2.64 -19.86
CA PRO A 22 -15.86 1.68 -20.57
C PRO A 22 -14.53 1.54 -19.81
N PRO A 23 -14.03 0.29 -19.64
CA PRO A 23 -12.78 0.06 -18.92
C PRO A 23 -11.68 0.88 -19.60
N LEU A 24 -10.87 1.56 -18.79
CA LEU A 24 -9.76 2.32 -19.33
C LEU A 24 -8.84 1.36 -20.11
N PRO A 25 -8.11 1.83 -21.13
CA PRO A 25 -7.14 1.00 -21.85
C PRO A 25 -6.12 0.30 -20.91
N SER A 26 -5.80 0.93 -19.78
CA SER A 26 -4.97 0.37 -18.71
C SER A 26 -5.60 -0.81 -17.95
N GLN A 27 -6.92 -0.98 -18.04
CA GLN A 27 -7.68 -2.10 -17.47
C GLN A 27 -7.92 -3.23 -18.48
N GLN A 28 -7.72 -2.98 -19.78
CA GLN A 28 -7.93 -3.97 -20.85
C GLN A 28 -6.71 -4.88 -21.06
N SER A 29 -5.51 -4.37 -20.79
CA SER A 29 -4.26 -5.13 -20.83
C SER A 29 -3.39 -4.69 -19.67
N THR A 30 -3.38 -5.48 -18.60
CA THR A 30 -2.57 -5.18 -17.42
C THR A 30 -1.10 -5.48 -17.75
N SER A 31 -0.30 -4.44 -17.89
CA SER A 31 1.15 -4.60 -17.95
C SER A 31 1.64 -5.26 -16.65
N PRO A 32 2.54 -6.25 -16.72
CA PRO A 32 3.16 -6.80 -15.52
C PRO A 32 4.07 -5.77 -14.82
N HIS A 33 4.46 -4.70 -15.52
CA HIS A 33 5.27 -3.61 -14.99
C HIS A 33 4.41 -2.52 -14.35
N LYS A 34 4.67 -2.18 -13.09
CA LYS A 34 3.96 -1.12 -12.36
C LYS A 34 4.97 -0.24 -11.61
N ILE A 35 4.71 1.07 -11.58
CA ILE A 35 5.45 2.00 -10.71
C ILE A 35 4.65 2.13 -9.42
N PHE A 36 5.34 2.13 -8.28
CA PHE A 36 4.70 2.37 -6.99
C PHE A 36 5.34 3.56 -6.29
N LEU A 37 4.49 4.29 -5.57
CA LEU A 37 4.88 5.34 -4.65
C LEU A 37 3.96 5.20 -3.44
N SER A 38 4.55 5.00 -2.27
CA SER A 38 3.87 4.89 -1.00
C SER A 38 4.42 5.93 -0.05
N THR A 39 3.54 6.50 0.75
CA THR A 39 3.90 7.37 1.86
C THR A 39 3.19 6.83 3.09
N GLU A 40 3.93 6.68 4.18
CA GLU A 40 3.45 6.21 5.46
C GLU A 40 3.94 7.18 6.53
N ASN A 41 3.06 7.52 7.46
CA ASN A 41 3.43 8.33 8.62
C ASN A 41 3.63 7.38 9.78
N ASP A 42 4.70 7.55 10.56
CA ASP A 42 4.86 6.76 11.77
C ASP A 42 3.80 7.19 12.80
N GLN A 43 3.34 6.26 13.62
CA GLN A 43 2.32 6.52 14.63
C GLN A 43 2.93 7.02 15.95
N TYR A 44 4.24 6.84 16.13
CA TYR A 44 4.94 7.15 17.38
C TYR A 44 5.52 8.58 17.45
N ASP A 45 5.77 9.23 16.32
CA ASP A 45 6.29 10.60 16.28
C ASP A 45 5.51 11.47 15.26
N PHE A 46 5.35 12.76 15.57
CA PHE A 46 4.54 13.67 14.78
C PHE A 46 5.26 14.15 13.50
N ASP A 47 6.60 14.12 13.49
CA ASP A 47 7.43 14.57 12.36
C ASP A 47 8.12 13.42 11.60
N SER A 48 7.73 12.16 11.86
CA SER A 48 8.33 11.00 11.21
C SER A 48 7.49 10.47 10.05
N TRP A 49 8.09 10.45 8.86
CA TRP A 49 7.45 9.99 7.63
C TRP A 49 8.38 9.10 6.82
N LYS A 50 7.78 8.13 6.12
CA LYS A 50 8.46 7.14 5.27
C LYS A 50 7.90 7.21 3.86
N ILE A 51 8.77 7.43 2.88
CA ILE A 51 8.41 7.44 1.46
C ILE A 51 9.13 6.29 0.77
N ASP A 52 8.36 5.39 0.16
CA ASP A 52 8.84 4.27 -0.63
C ASP A 52 8.48 4.49 -2.10
N GLY A 53 9.49 4.54 -2.97
CA GLY A 53 9.29 4.74 -4.40
C GLY A 53 10.07 3.74 -5.22
N GLY A 54 9.45 3.18 -6.28
CA GLY A 54 10.17 2.24 -7.11
C GLY A 54 9.35 1.57 -8.21
N TYR A 55 9.89 0.44 -8.64
CA TYR A 55 9.34 -0.38 -9.70
C TYR A 55 8.93 -1.74 -9.18
N SER A 56 7.81 -2.23 -9.69
CA SER A 56 7.27 -3.55 -9.35
C SER A 56 6.94 -4.32 -10.62
N TYR A 57 7.09 -5.63 -10.53
CA TYR A 57 6.88 -6.59 -11.59
C TYR A 57 6.01 -7.73 -11.10
N ASN A 58 4.90 -7.95 -11.78
CA ASN A 58 4.00 -9.07 -11.52
C ASN A 58 4.64 -10.35 -12.06
N LEU A 59 5.06 -11.24 -11.16
CA LEU A 59 5.59 -12.56 -11.51
C LEU A 59 4.47 -13.56 -11.79
N PHE A 60 3.39 -13.47 -10.99
CA PHE A 60 2.19 -14.28 -11.08
C PHE A 60 0.98 -13.42 -10.71
N ASP A 61 -0.24 -13.87 -11.03
CA ASP A 61 -1.49 -13.13 -10.77
C ASP A 61 -1.64 -12.54 -9.35
N LYS A 62 -0.95 -13.11 -8.37
CA LYS A 62 -0.99 -12.72 -6.95
C LYS A 62 0.37 -12.38 -6.34
N VAL A 63 1.45 -12.41 -7.11
CA VAL A 63 2.82 -12.20 -6.61
C VAL A 63 3.47 -11.06 -7.38
N ASP A 64 3.75 -9.96 -6.69
CA ASP A 64 4.49 -8.82 -7.23
C ASP A 64 5.88 -8.77 -6.59
N LEU A 65 6.94 -8.76 -7.40
CA LEU A 65 8.31 -8.48 -6.98
C LEU A 65 8.59 -7.00 -7.19
N TYR A 66 9.16 -6.31 -6.21
CA TYR A 66 9.43 -4.88 -6.32
C TYR A 66 10.81 -4.51 -5.81
N VAL A 67 11.35 -3.43 -6.38
CA VAL A 67 12.63 -2.83 -6.03
C VAL A 67 12.50 -1.31 -6.08
N GLY A 68 13.17 -0.60 -5.20
CA GLY A 68 13.02 0.84 -5.08
C GLY A 68 14.00 1.47 -4.11
N ALA A 69 13.68 2.71 -3.75
CA ALA A 69 14.38 3.47 -2.73
C ALA A 69 13.39 3.87 -1.64
N ARG A 70 13.88 3.88 -0.40
CA ARG A 70 13.18 4.29 0.81
C ARG A 70 13.86 5.55 1.34
N LEU A 71 13.04 6.54 1.66
CA LEU A 71 13.42 7.71 2.42
C LEU A 71 12.64 7.65 3.73
N ASN A 72 13.34 7.54 4.85
CA ASN A 72 12.73 7.52 6.16
C ASN A 72 13.27 8.71 6.95
N ASN A 73 12.36 9.59 7.36
CA ASN A 73 12.69 10.73 8.19
C ASN A 73 12.14 10.49 9.59
N ASN A 74 13.00 10.64 10.59
CA ASN A 74 12.63 10.56 11.99
C ASN A 74 13.43 11.62 12.78
N ASP A 75 12.92 12.05 13.93
CA ASP A 75 13.43 13.13 14.79
C ASP A 75 14.91 12.97 15.18
N LYS A 76 15.43 11.74 15.12
CA LYS A 76 16.81 11.41 15.53
C LYS A 76 17.74 11.03 14.38
N ILE A 77 17.21 10.46 13.30
CA ILE A 77 17.99 9.87 12.20
C ILE A 77 17.20 10.02 10.90
N ASN A 78 17.84 10.60 9.89
CA ASN A 78 17.35 10.57 8.51
C ASN A 78 18.04 9.41 7.80
N GLU A 79 17.26 8.47 7.28
CA GLU A 79 17.77 7.26 6.67
C GLU A 79 17.35 7.22 5.20
N THR A 80 18.34 6.99 4.33
CA THR A 80 18.08 6.75 2.91
C THR A 80 18.61 5.39 2.53
N GLY A 81 17.91 4.72 1.61
CA GLY A 81 18.25 3.35 1.33
C GLY A 81 17.56 2.73 0.13
N PHE A 82 18.03 1.53 -0.23
CA PHE A 82 17.42 0.72 -1.27
C PHE A 82 16.53 -0.33 -0.64
N LEU A 83 15.39 -0.59 -1.26
CA LEU A 83 14.45 -1.61 -0.83
C LEU A 83 14.18 -2.59 -1.97
N SER A 84 13.95 -3.84 -1.59
CA SER A 84 13.51 -4.91 -2.47
C SER A 84 12.53 -5.77 -1.71
N GLY A 85 11.50 -6.29 -2.36
CA GLY A 85 10.51 -7.07 -1.65
C GLY A 85 9.58 -7.83 -2.55
N VAL A 86 8.81 -8.69 -1.92
CA VAL A 86 7.77 -9.49 -2.57
C VAL A 86 6.45 -9.20 -1.86
N SER A 87 5.44 -8.86 -2.65
CA SER A 87 4.07 -8.69 -2.21
C SER A 87 3.24 -9.88 -2.69
N TYR A 88 2.56 -10.53 -1.75
CA TYR A 88 1.68 -11.66 -2.00
C TYR A 88 0.24 -11.33 -1.62
N GLN A 89 -0.64 -11.35 -2.63
CA GLN A 89 -2.05 -11.10 -2.47
C GLN A 89 -2.81 -12.42 -2.24
N LEU A 90 -2.98 -12.80 -0.99
CA LEU A 90 -3.73 -14.00 -0.59
C LEU A 90 -5.18 -13.95 -1.09
N THR A 91 -5.85 -12.82 -0.84
CA THR A 91 -7.23 -12.54 -1.27
C THR A 91 -7.35 -11.07 -1.70
N PRO A 92 -8.45 -10.66 -2.38
CA PRO A 92 -8.67 -9.24 -2.69
C PRO A 92 -8.66 -8.30 -1.47
N ARG A 93 -8.82 -8.85 -0.26
CA ARG A 93 -8.86 -8.12 1.01
C ARG A 93 -7.60 -8.30 1.85
N VAL A 94 -6.80 -9.33 1.63
CA VAL A 94 -5.64 -9.66 2.47
C VAL A 94 -4.39 -9.74 1.62
N SER A 95 -3.39 -8.95 1.96
CA SER A 95 -2.07 -8.95 1.34
C SER A 95 -0.99 -9.05 2.40
N VAL A 96 0.07 -9.79 2.09
CA VAL A 96 1.28 -9.89 2.91
C VAL A 96 2.45 -9.45 2.06
N GLN A 97 3.33 -8.63 2.63
CA GLN A 97 4.50 -8.11 1.96
C GLN A 97 5.72 -8.42 2.82
N SER A 98 6.80 -8.79 2.15
CA SER A 98 8.10 -8.96 2.76
C SER A 98 9.08 -8.04 2.05
N THR A 99 9.69 -7.15 2.82
CA THR A 99 10.59 -6.11 2.34
C THR A 99 11.95 -6.29 2.97
N LEU A 100 12.99 -6.30 2.16
CA LEU A 100 14.38 -6.17 2.58
C LEU A 100 14.83 -4.78 2.17
N HIS A 101 15.26 -3.98 3.12
CA HIS A 101 15.78 -2.66 2.84
C HIS A 101 17.14 -2.47 3.50
N SER A 102 18.04 -1.81 2.80
CA SER A 102 19.28 -1.32 3.40
C SER A 102 19.06 0.12 3.83
N TYR A 103 19.68 0.53 4.93
CA TYR A 103 19.69 1.90 5.39
C TYR A 103 21.15 2.36 5.58
N SER A 104 21.39 3.62 5.28
CA SER A 104 22.63 4.31 5.58
C SER A 104 22.32 5.48 6.49
N ASP A 105 22.93 5.49 7.68
CA ASP A 105 22.86 6.63 8.59
C ASP A 105 23.85 7.71 8.12
N GLU A 106 23.34 8.92 7.89
CA GLU A 106 24.13 10.08 7.46
C GLU A 106 24.87 10.76 8.64
N THR A 107 24.54 10.43 9.89
CA THR A 107 25.13 11.06 11.08
C THR A 107 26.44 10.42 11.56
N LEU A 108 26.81 9.24 11.06
CA LEU A 108 28.06 8.58 11.41
C LEU A 108 29.20 9.03 10.49
N SER A 109 29.94 10.03 10.96
CA SER A 109 31.09 10.63 10.26
C SER A 109 32.32 9.70 10.10
N GLU A 110 32.25 8.42 10.50
CA GLU A 110 33.33 7.44 10.34
C GLU A 110 32.77 6.08 9.93
N GLY A 111 32.86 5.76 8.63
CA GLY A 111 32.55 4.44 8.08
C GLY A 111 31.09 4.27 7.65
N ARG A 112 30.87 4.13 6.33
CA ARG A 112 29.59 3.71 5.76
C ARG A 112 29.27 2.28 6.21
N GLU A 113 28.71 2.13 7.40
CA GLU A 113 28.19 0.84 7.86
C GLU A 113 26.78 0.65 7.26
N SER A 114 26.75 0.12 6.04
CA SER A 114 25.51 -0.23 5.33
C SER A 114 24.86 -1.39 6.07
N SER A 115 23.77 -1.11 6.77
CA SER A 115 23.02 -2.13 7.51
C SER A 115 21.82 -2.60 6.68
N ILE A 116 21.33 -3.81 6.98
CA ILE A 116 20.20 -4.44 6.30
C ILE A 116 19.10 -4.72 7.34
N ALA A 117 17.88 -4.38 6.98
CA ALA A 117 16.68 -4.66 7.76
C ALA A 117 15.67 -5.47 6.94
N ALA A 118 14.92 -6.31 7.63
CA ALA A 118 13.86 -7.12 7.08
C ALA A 118 12.52 -6.73 7.72
N GLU A 119 11.56 -6.38 6.90
CA GLU A 119 10.22 -5.99 7.29
C GLU A 119 9.23 -7.01 6.73
N VAL A 120 8.27 -7.42 7.55
CA VAL A 120 7.13 -8.21 7.12
C VAL A 120 5.87 -7.47 7.49
N SER A 121 5.14 -7.00 6.49
CA SER A 121 3.87 -6.28 6.69
C SER A 121 2.70 -7.09 6.19
N SER A 122 1.58 -7.01 6.89
CA SER A 122 0.32 -7.62 6.52
C SER A 122 -0.76 -6.55 6.54
N ARG A 123 -1.62 -6.56 5.53
CA ARG A 123 -2.72 -5.61 5.39
C ARG A 123 -4.00 -6.35 5.11
N MET A 124 -5.03 -6.03 5.88
CA MET A 124 -6.36 -6.62 5.80
C MET A 124 -7.42 -5.51 5.67
N LYS A 125 -8.09 -5.47 4.52
CA LYS A 125 -9.24 -4.61 4.28
C LYS A 125 -10.47 -5.19 4.97
N LEU A 126 -10.97 -4.53 6.01
CA LEU A 126 -12.21 -4.87 6.71
C LEU A 126 -13.43 -4.39 5.91
N THR A 127 -13.38 -3.12 5.49
CA THR A 127 -14.40 -2.43 4.70
C THR A 127 -13.69 -1.65 3.59
N ASP A 128 -14.43 -1.12 2.62
CA ASP A 128 -13.84 -0.29 1.56
C ASP A 128 -13.07 0.93 2.12
N ASN A 129 -13.46 1.41 3.30
CA ASN A 129 -12.90 2.59 3.96
C ASN A 129 -12.03 2.28 5.19
N LEU A 130 -11.86 1.01 5.55
CA LEU A 130 -11.15 0.60 6.77
C LEU A 130 -10.22 -0.58 6.48
N ASP A 131 -8.94 -0.38 6.73
CA ASP A 131 -7.93 -1.42 6.70
C ASP A 131 -7.18 -1.54 8.03
N VAL A 132 -6.84 -2.76 8.40
CA VAL A 132 -5.87 -3.07 9.44
C VAL A 132 -4.54 -3.31 8.77
N HIS A 133 -3.48 -2.71 9.29
CA HIS A 133 -2.12 -3.06 8.93
C HIS A 133 -1.37 -3.54 10.17
N ALA A 134 -0.53 -4.55 10.00
CA ALA A 134 0.38 -5.01 11.02
C ALA A 134 1.74 -5.23 10.38
N THR A 135 2.74 -4.51 10.88
CA THR A 135 4.11 -4.50 10.37
C THR A 135 5.05 -5.04 11.44
N LEU A 136 5.91 -5.98 11.05
CA LEU A 136 6.93 -6.54 11.90
C LEU A 136 8.29 -6.18 11.32
N ASP A 137 9.01 -5.33 12.03
CA ASP A 137 10.33 -4.86 11.64
C ASP A 137 11.41 -5.61 12.41
N TYR A 138 12.31 -6.21 11.64
CA TYR A 138 13.51 -6.88 12.14
C TYR A 138 14.74 -6.12 11.65
N GLN A 139 15.30 -5.31 12.53
CA GLN A 139 16.59 -4.65 12.38
C GLN A 139 17.58 -5.31 13.34
N GLU A 140 18.85 -5.47 12.97
CA GLU A 140 19.84 -6.34 13.67
C GLU A 140 19.90 -6.23 15.20
N TRP A 141 19.44 -5.11 15.80
CA TRP A 141 19.38 -4.90 17.25
C TRP A 141 18.01 -4.46 17.81
N GLN A 142 16.99 -4.29 16.97
CA GLN A 142 15.67 -3.82 17.37
C GLN A 142 14.55 -4.62 16.68
N LYS A 143 13.60 -5.09 17.50
CA LYS A 143 12.40 -5.79 17.04
C LYS A 143 11.21 -4.87 17.29
N GLY A 144 10.60 -4.39 16.21
CA GLY A 144 9.38 -3.58 16.25
C GLY A 144 8.17 -4.41 15.85
N VAL A 145 7.06 -4.25 16.56
CA VAL A 145 5.75 -4.74 16.08
C VAL A 145 4.82 -3.53 16.09
N GLU A 146 4.35 -3.18 14.92
CA GLU A 146 3.38 -2.12 14.71
C GLU A 146 2.04 -2.74 14.30
N VAL A 147 0.96 -2.27 14.92
CA VAL A 147 -0.40 -2.63 14.53
C VAL A 147 -1.21 -1.35 14.49
N GLY A 148 -1.76 -1.04 13.32
CA GLY A 148 -2.51 0.19 13.08
C GLY A 148 -3.80 -0.03 12.30
N LEU A 149 -4.63 1.00 12.33
CA LEU A 149 -5.89 1.09 11.60
C LEU A 149 -5.78 2.25 10.60
N GLY A 150 -5.91 1.92 9.32
CA GLY A 150 -5.98 2.88 8.23
C GLY A 150 -7.42 3.22 7.88
N PHE A 151 -7.69 4.52 7.71
CA PHE A 151 -8.95 5.00 7.18
C PHE A 151 -8.71 5.54 5.77
N ARG A 152 -9.53 5.12 4.81
CA ARG A 152 -9.51 5.60 3.43
C ARG A 152 -10.79 6.41 3.21
N PHE A 153 -10.64 7.70 2.97
CA PHE A 153 -11.72 8.65 2.70
C PHE A 153 -11.70 9.11 1.26
#